data_AF-A0A3D0D8H3-F1
#
_entry.id   AF-A0A3D0D8H3-F1
#
_cell.length_a   1.000
_cell.length_b   1.000
_cell.length_c   1.000
_cell.angle_alpha   90.00
_cell.angle_beta   90.00
_cell.angle_gamma   90.00
#
_symmetry.space_group_name_H-M   'P 1'
#
loop_
_entity.id
_entity.type
_entity.pdbx_description
1 polymer ?
#
loop_
_entity_poly.entity_id
_entity_poly.type
_entity_poly.pdbx_seq_one_letter_code
_entity_poly.pdbx_strand_id
1 'polypeptide(L)'
;MDTAARARHNWQIWLPGTGKTKLLELLALLDGLAGRGCCVIDLHKDLMRNLIFHCAHCLPEYPHLKDRLIILDPTLPSVSASFNPLAPGPGITPEQQADVFQDVAMML
;
A
#
# COMPACT_ATOMS: atom_id res chain seq x y z
N MET A 1 18.45 -2.97 6.20
CA MET A 1 17.87 -2.25 7.36
C MET A 1 17.57 -3.29 8.42
N ASP A 2 18.14 -3.15 9.61
CA ASP A 2 17.79 -4.04 10.72
C ASP A 2 16.31 -3.86 11.10
N THR A 3 15.69 -4.94 11.57
CA THR A 3 14.30 -5.06 11.98
C THR A 3 13.90 -3.97 12.96
N ALA A 4 14.78 -3.63 13.92
CA ALA A 4 14.54 -2.56 14.88
C ALA A 4 14.44 -1.17 14.23
N ALA A 5 15.17 -0.91 13.15
CA ALA A 5 15.10 0.34 12.40
C ALA A 5 13.84 0.42 11.51
N ARG A 6 13.34 -0.72 11.02
CA ARG A 6 12.08 -0.79 10.26
C ARG A 6 10.84 -0.53 11.11
N ALA A 7 10.88 -0.87 12.40
CA ALA A 7 9.78 -0.62 13.33
C ALA A 7 9.61 0.88 13.68
N ARG A 8 10.52 1.75 13.23
CA ARG A 8 10.46 3.20 13.45
C ARG A 8 9.97 3.90 12.19
N HIS A 9 9.19 4.97 12.37
CA HIS A 9 8.84 5.86 11.26
C HIS A 9 10.12 6.51 10.70
N ASN A 10 10.28 6.42 9.38
CA ASN A 10 11.43 6.96 8.68
C ASN A 10 10.96 8.11 7.78
N TRP A 11 11.47 9.31 8.04
CA TRP A 11 11.29 10.46 7.17
C TRP A 11 12.51 10.61 6.26
N GLN A 12 12.30 10.70 4.94
CA GLN A 12 13.39 10.77 3.98
C GLN A 12 13.21 11.97 3.06
N ILE A 13 14.26 12.78 2.92
CA ILE A 13 14.29 13.96 2.05
C ILE A 13 15.18 13.65 0.86
N TRP A 14 14.68 13.95 -0.34
CA TRP A 14 15.33 13.61 -1.60
C TRP A 14 15.33 14.82 -2.53
N LEU A 15 16.40 14.98 -3.30
CA LEU A 15 16.39 15.88 -4.45
C LEU A 15 15.72 15.20 -5.66
N PRO A 16 15.09 15.93 -6.58
CA PRO A 16 14.59 15.37 -7.83
C PRO A 16 15.69 14.60 -8.58
N GLY A 17 15.32 13.50 -9.25
CA GLY A 17 16.26 12.69 -10.05
C GLY A 17 17.20 11.77 -9.25
N THR A 18 17.11 11.72 -7.93
CA THR A 18 18.01 10.91 -7.07
C THR A 18 17.56 9.45 -6.87
N GLY A 19 16.53 9.00 -7.60
CA GLY A 19 16.04 7.63 -7.52
C GLY A 19 15.07 7.35 -6.37
N LYS A 20 14.46 8.39 -5.76
CA LYS A 20 13.41 8.25 -4.73
C LYS A 20 12.35 7.21 -5.11
N THR A 21 11.79 7.33 -6.31
CA THR A 21 10.74 6.41 -6.79
C THR A 21 11.27 4.99 -6.87
N LYS A 22 12.48 4.80 -7.41
CA LYS A 22 13.08 3.47 -7.54
C LYS A 22 13.36 2.82 -6.18
N LEU A 23 13.82 3.61 -5.21
CA LEU A 23 14.00 3.10 -3.85
C LEU A 23 12.66 2.64 -3.24
N LEU A 24 11.60 3.45 -3.36
CA LEU A 24 10.28 3.09 -2.83
C LEU A 24 9.70 1.85 -3.51
N GLU A 25 9.89 1.71 -4.84
CA GLU A 25 9.54 0.49 -5.58
C GLU A 25 10.22 -0.75 -5.00
N LEU A 26 11.54 -0.69 -4.80
CA LEU A 26 12.31 -1.82 -4.30
C LEU A 26 11.95 -2.16 -2.86
N LEU A 27 11.73 -1.16 -2.00
CA LEU A 27 11.34 -1.40 -0.60
C LEU A 27 9.99 -2.12 -0.52
N ALA A 28 8.98 -1.64 -1.27
CA ALA A 28 7.66 -2.26 -1.30
C ALA A 28 7.71 -3.66 -1.91
N LEU A 29 8.44 -3.85 -3.02
CA LEU A 29 8.62 -5.16 -3.64
C LEU A 29 9.29 -6.16 -2.67
N LEU A 30 10.39 -5.77 -2.03
CA LEU A 30 11.11 -6.64 -1.09
C LEU A 30 10.28 -7.01 0.14
N ASP A 31 9.38 -6.13 0.58
CA ASP A 31 8.43 -6.46 1.64
C ASP A 31 7.37 -7.46 1.15
N GLY A 32 6.79 -7.24 -0.03
CA GLY A 32 5.86 -8.17 -0.66
C GLY A 32 6.47 -9.58 -0.87
N LEU A 33 7.66 -9.65 -1.46
CA LEU A 33 8.37 -10.91 -1.74
C LEU A 33 8.70 -11.70 -0.46
N ALA A 34 8.98 -10.99 0.63
CA ALA A 34 9.24 -11.60 1.93
C ALA A 34 7.95 -11.88 2.72
N GLY A 35 6.77 -11.76 2.08
CA GLY A 35 5.48 -12.04 2.67
C GLY A 35 4.99 -11.01 3.70
N ARG A 36 5.62 -9.83 3.78
CA ARG A 36 5.20 -8.72 4.64
C ARG A 36 4.21 -7.82 3.91
N GLY A 37 3.20 -7.34 4.61
CA GLY A 37 2.27 -6.35 4.06
C GLY A 37 2.88 -4.96 4.07
N CYS A 38 2.71 -4.22 2.97
CA CYS A 38 3.02 -2.79 2.90
C CYS A 38 1.92 -2.06 2.11
N CYS A 39 1.61 -0.83 2.51
CA CYS A 39 0.71 0.05 1.76
C CYS A 39 1.56 1.12 1.05
N VAL A 40 1.28 1.35 -0.24
CA VAL A 40 1.94 2.39 -1.04
C VAL A 40 0.87 3.39 -1.47
N ILE A 41 1.08 4.65 -1.13
CA ILE A 41 0.24 5.77 -1.57
C ILE A 41 0.99 6.49 -2.67
N ASP A 42 0.43 6.46 -3.89
CA ASP A 42 1.02 7.07 -5.07
C ASP A 42 0.08 8.12 -5.67
N LEU A 43 0.51 9.39 -5.65
CA LEU A 43 -0.26 10.51 -6.18
C LEU A 43 -0.08 10.70 -7.70
N HIS A 44 0.94 10.07 -8.31
CA HIS A 44 1.30 10.28 -9.72
C HIS A 44 1.09 9.04 -10.62
N LYS A 45 0.76 7.89 -10.02
CA LYS A 45 0.46 6.60 -10.67
C LYS A 45 1.65 5.87 -11.32
N ASP A 46 2.82 6.50 -11.40
CA ASP A 46 4.00 5.88 -12.01
C ASP A 46 4.60 4.79 -11.12
N LEU A 47 4.62 5.01 -9.79
CA LEU A 47 5.12 4.05 -8.81
C LEU A 47 4.21 2.80 -8.76
N MET A 48 2.89 2.99 -8.76
CA MET A 48 1.93 1.90 -8.81
C MET A 48 2.12 1.02 -10.05
N ARG A 49 2.23 1.63 -11.25
CA ARG A 49 2.42 0.90 -12.50
C ARG A 49 3.69 0.04 -12.47
N ASN A 50 4.81 0.62 -12.02
CA ASN A 50 6.08 -0.10 -11.91
C ASN A 50 6.01 -1.28 -10.93
N LEU A 51 5.34 -1.10 -9.78
CA LEU A 51 5.14 -2.17 -8.81
C LEU A 51 4.32 -3.33 -9.38
N ILE A 52 3.24 -3.04 -10.12
CA ILE A 52 2.43 -4.09 -10.77
C ILE A 52 3.29 -4.89 -11.76
N PHE A 53 4.10 -4.22 -12.58
CA PHE A 53 5.01 -4.90 -13.51
C PHE A 53 6.03 -5.79 -12.78
N HIS A 54 6.63 -5.28 -11.70
CA HIS A 54 7.57 -6.07 -10.90
C HIS A 54 6.91 -7.28 -10.24
N CYS A 55 5.73 -7.11 -9.63
CA CYS A 55 4.96 -8.21 -9.06
C CYS A 55 4.64 -9.27 -10.12
N ALA A 56 4.15 -8.85 -11.30
CA ALA A 56 3.86 -9.75 -12.41
C ALA A 56 5.09 -10.53 -12.89
N HIS A 57 6.25 -9.86 -12.97
CA HIS A 57 7.52 -10.49 -13.33
C HIS A 57 7.97 -11.53 -12.30
N CYS A 58 7.73 -11.27 -11.00
CA CYS A 58 8.11 -12.17 -9.92
C CYS A 58 7.12 -13.33 -9.68
N LEU A 59 5.94 -13.34 -10.30
CA LEU A 59 4.92 -14.37 -10.07
C LEU A 59 5.40 -15.82 -10.23
N PRO A 60 6.27 -16.19 -11.20
CA PRO A 60 6.75 -17.57 -11.33
C PRO A 60 7.49 -18.08 -10.09
N GLU A 61 8.25 -17.20 -9.43
CA GLU A 61 9.04 -17.51 -8.23
C GLU A 61 8.26 -17.27 -6.94
N TYR A 62 7.32 -16.31 -6.95
CA TYR A 62 6.56 -15.85 -5.79
C TYR A 62 5.05 -15.84 -6.09
N PRO A 63 4.43 -17.02 -6.30
CA PRO A 63 3.02 -17.12 -6.73
C PRO A 63 2.04 -16.51 -5.73
N HIS A 64 2.39 -16.48 -4.43
CA HIS A 64 1.59 -15.88 -3.38
C HIS A 64 1.34 -14.38 -3.55
N LEU A 65 2.11 -13.67 -4.38
CA LEU A 65 1.89 -12.25 -4.66
C LEU A 65 0.54 -12.01 -5.33
N LYS A 66 0.08 -12.96 -6.17
CA LYS A 66 -1.20 -12.85 -6.90
C LYS A 66 -2.38 -12.67 -5.95
N ASP A 67 -2.40 -13.42 -4.86
CA ASP A 67 -3.53 -13.45 -3.94
C ASP A 67 -3.47 -12.33 -2.89
N ARG A 68 -2.36 -11.58 -2.85
CA ARG A 68 -2.08 -10.57 -1.82
C ARG A 68 -1.99 -9.14 -2.36
N LEU A 69 -1.98 -8.97 -3.68
CA LEU A 69 -1.96 -7.65 -4.31
C LEU A 69 -3.37 -7.04 -4.29
N ILE A 70 -3.53 -5.94 -3.55
CA ILE A 70 -4.77 -5.15 -3.51
C ILE A 70 -4.51 -3.82 -4.18
N ILE A 71 -5.30 -3.49 -5.20
CA ILE A 71 -5.24 -2.20 -5.89
C ILE A 71 -6.46 -1.38 -5.45
N LEU A 72 -6.23 -0.13 -5.05
CA LEU A 72 -7.27 0.85 -4.76
C LEU A 72 -7.05 2.05 -5.68
N ASP A 73 -7.66 2.02 -6.87
CA ASP A 73 -7.63 3.11 -7.84
C ASP A 73 -9.04 3.29 -8.45
N PRO A 74 -9.78 4.34 -8.08
CA PRO A 74 -11.14 4.56 -8.57
C PRO A 74 -11.20 4.81 -10.09
N THR A 75 -10.06 5.07 -10.73
CA THR A 75 -9.96 5.21 -12.19
C THR A 75 -9.80 3.87 -12.92
N LEU A 76 -9.62 2.76 -12.18
CA LEU A 76 -9.44 1.40 -12.72
C LEU A 76 -10.46 0.41 -12.11
N PRO A 77 -11.77 0.59 -12.35
CA PRO A 77 -12.82 -0.18 -11.67
C PRO A 77 -12.80 -1.68 -11.96
N SER A 78 -12.19 -2.14 -13.06
CA SER A 78 -12.10 -3.57 -13.40
C SER A 78 -11.09 -4.35 -12.56
N VAL A 79 -10.14 -3.66 -11.92
CA VAL A 79 -9.04 -4.28 -11.15
C VAL A 79 -8.91 -3.72 -9.73
N SER A 80 -9.57 -2.60 -9.44
CA SER A 80 -9.59 -2.01 -8.10
C SER A 80 -10.52 -2.78 -7.18
N ALA A 81 -10.03 -3.09 -5.98
CA ALA A 81 -10.89 -3.47 -4.87
C ALA A 81 -11.81 -2.30 -4.48
N SER A 82 -12.98 -2.63 -3.95
CA SER A 82 -13.87 -1.66 -3.31
C SER A 82 -13.52 -1.54 -1.84
N PHE A 83 -13.50 -0.30 -1.34
CA PHE A 83 -13.26 -0.02 0.06
C PHE A 83 -14.20 1.11 0.49
N ASN A 84 -15.01 0.84 1.52
CA ASN A 84 -15.85 1.84 2.15
C ASN A 84 -15.42 1.94 3.63
N PRO A 85 -14.74 3.02 4.05
CA PRO A 85 -14.33 3.19 5.43
C PRO A 85 -15.51 3.39 6.40
N LEU A 86 -16.73 3.62 5.89
CA LEU A 86 -17.96 3.71 6.67
C LEU A 86 -18.73 2.37 6.74
N ALA A 87 -18.27 1.32 6.04
CA ALA A 87 -18.92 0.02 6.15
C ALA A 87 -18.62 -0.59 7.53
N PRO A 88 -19.63 -0.90 8.36
CA PRO A 88 -19.41 -1.45 9.68
C PRO A 88 -18.84 -2.86 9.59
N GLY A 89 -17.81 -3.13 10.40
CA GLY A 89 -17.30 -4.49 10.60
C GLY A 89 -18.24 -5.36 11.45
N PRO A 90 -17.99 -6.68 11.53
CA PRO A 90 -18.77 -7.57 12.38
C PRO A 90 -18.79 -7.10 13.83
N GLY A 91 -19.98 -6.86 14.39
CA GLY A 91 -20.16 -6.42 15.78
C GLY A 91 -19.95 -4.92 16.04
N ILE A 92 -19.73 -4.12 15.00
CA ILE A 92 -19.59 -2.65 15.10
C ILE A 92 -20.90 -2.00 14.63
N THR A 93 -21.46 -1.07 15.39
CA THR A 93 -22.64 -0.31 14.93
C THR A 93 -22.23 0.76 13.91
N PRO A 94 -23.14 1.21 13.02
CA PRO A 94 -22.84 2.29 12.08
C PRO A 94 -22.32 3.57 12.76
N GLU A 95 -22.84 3.90 13.95
CA GLU A 95 -22.41 5.06 14.74
C GLU A 95 -20.96 4.90 15.21
N GLN A 96 -20.62 3.73 15.76
CA GLN A 96 -19.25 3.43 16.18
C GLN A 96 -18.26 3.48 15.00
N GLN A 97 -18.67 2.98 13.82
CA GLN A 97 -17.84 3.06 12.62
C GLN A 97 -17.65 4.51 12.16
N ALA A 98 -18.70 5.34 12.26
CA ALA A 98 -18.62 6.76 11.94
C ALA A 98 -17.71 7.52 12.90
N ASP A 99 -17.77 7.23 14.20
CA ASP A 99 -16.89 7.84 15.21
C ASP A 99 -15.42 7.52 14.95
N VAL A 100 -15.09 6.25 14.66
CA VAL A 100 -13.72 5.84 14.28
C VAL A 100 -13.24 6.58 13.02
N PHE A 101 -14.11 6.70 12.02
CA PHE A 101 -13.77 7.43 10.80
C PHE A 101 -13.54 8.93 11.08
N GLN A 102 -14.36 9.55 11.94
CA GLN A 102 -14.17 10.94 12.34
C GLN A 102 -12.83 11.14 13.04
N ASP A 103 -12.46 10.26 13.98
CA ASP A 103 -11.17 10.33 14.67
C ASP A 103 -9.99 10.28 13.69
N VAL A 104 -10.04 9.35 12.73
CA VAL A 104 -8.99 9.23 11.70
C VAL A 104 -8.98 10.45 10.78
N ALA A 105 -10.15 10.92 10.35
CA ALA A 105 -10.27 12.05 9.44
C ALA A 105 -9.81 13.38 10.08
N MET A 106 -9.97 13.54 11.40
CA MET A 106 -9.53 14.72 12.13
C MET A 106 -8.01 14.72 12.44
N MET A 107 -7.32 13.60 12.24
CA MET A 107 -5.87 13.48 12.45
C MET A 107 -5.03 13.68 11.17
N LEU A 108 -5.67 13.72 9.99
CA LEU A 108 -5.03 13.91 8.69
C LEU A 108 -5.01 15.38 8.27
#